data_AF-A0AAE1QCK0-F1
#
_entry.id   AF-A0AAE1QCK0-F1
#
_cell.length_a   1.000
_cell.length_b   1.000
_cell.length_c   1.000
_cell.angle_alpha   90.00
_cell.angle_beta   90.00
_cell.angle_gamma   90.00
#
_symmetry.space_group_name_H-M   'P 1'
#
loop_
_entity.id
_entity.type
_entity.pdbx_description
1 polymer ?
#
loop_
_entity_poly.entity_id
_entity_poly.type
_entity_poly.pdbx_seq_one_letter_code
_entity_poly.pdbx_strand_id
1 'polypeptide(L)'
;MFLCTLPRARVAVLASYFVSPVLSIPNYMAYSIHQYRDERTNSSLYHVNFSEWAKSYDGLLQRVNFWLHGVLIKLVPCLLLSILIYFIIRAMYTAKRRKENLIKMGTPSMETEKKIPRMEKLTEKTTRMLLVVLLLFLATELPQGILSFLSGIYGPSFFTKCYLHWGEIMDLLALINSAVNFLLYYIMSHQFRVTFRCLLYPPPPINLSPRMPGETVSTQL
;
A
#
# COMPACT_ATOMS: atom_id res chain seq x y z
N MET A 1 17.01 3.78 18.38
CA MET A 1 15.83 3.15 17.75
C MET A 1 14.57 3.90 18.20
N PHE A 2 14.38 5.16 17.74
CA PHE A 2 13.37 6.11 18.24
C PHE A 2 12.63 6.82 17.08
N LEU A 3 12.22 6.10 16.03
CA LEU A 3 11.55 6.71 14.88
C LEU A 3 10.01 6.55 14.84
N CYS A 4 9.40 5.69 15.66
CA CYS A 4 7.94 5.48 15.65
C CYS A 4 7.22 6.29 16.74
N THR A 5 7.09 7.60 16.56
CA THR A 5 6.20 8.43 17.39
C THR A 5 4.98 8.83 16.58
N LEU A 6 3.77 8.63 17.12
CA LEU A 6 2.48 8.97 16.48
C LEU A 6 2.42 10.38 15.84
N PRO A 7 3.05 11.44 16.41
CA PRO A 7 3.11 12.75 15.77
C PRO A 7 3.84 12.75 14.43
N ARG A 8 4.99 12.06 14.33
CA ARG A 8 5.76 11.96 13.08
C ARG A 8 5.01 11.18 12.00
N ALA A 9 4.31 10.12 12.39
CA ALA A 9 3.45 9.38 11.48
C ALA A 9 2.30 10.25 10.94
N ARG A 10 1.65 11.05 11.80
CA ARG A 10 0.63 12.01 11.38
C ARG A 10 1.17 13.06 10.43
N VAL A 11 2.34 13.65 10.73
CA VAL A 11 2.99 14.63 9.84
C VAL A 11 3.31 14.00 8.49
N ALA A 12 3.84 12.78 8.45
CA ALA A 12 4.14 12.08 7.20
C ALA A 12 2.87 11.82 6.36
N VAL A 13 1.78 11.39 7.00
CA VAL A 13 0.48 11.18 6.32
C VAL A 13 -0.07 12.49 5.78
N LEU A 14 -0.09 13.55 6.58
CA LEU A 14 -0.54 14.88 6.13
C LEU A 14 0.33 15.42 4.99
N ALA A 15 1.64 15.28 5.09
CA ALA A 15 2.56 15.68 4.04
C ALA A 15 2.26 14.91 2.74
N SER A 16 2.10 13.58 2.79
CA SER A 16 1.73 12.80 1.60
C SER A 16 0.40 13.25 0.98
N TYR A 17 -0.59 13.58 1.81
CA TYR A 17 -1.89 14.03 1.36
C TYR A 17 -1.83 15.34 0.55
N PHE A 18 -0.97 16.29 0.94
CA PHE A 18 -0.81 17.55 0.21
C PHE A 18 0.19 17.47 -0.95
N VAL A 19 1.26 16.68 -0.81
CA VAL A 19 2.27 16.52 -1.87
C VAL A 19 1.68 15.80 -3.08
N SER A 20 0.81 14.81 -2.88
CA SER A 20 0.23 14.03 -3.99
C SER A 20 -0.52 14.90 -5.02
N PRO A 21 -1.48 15.78 -4.65
CA PRO A 21 -2.13 16.69 -5.60
C PRO A 21 -1.13 17.60 -6.31
N VAL A 22 -0.15 18.16 -5.59
CA VAL A 22 0.86 19.06 -6.18
C VAL A 22 1.66 18.36 -7.27
N LEU A 23 2.07 17.12 -7.03
CA LEU A 23 2.78 16.31 -8.02
C LEU A 23 1.88 15.92 -9.21
N SER A 24 0.55 15.86 -9.03
CA SER A 24 -0.42 15.56 -10.09
C SER A 24 -0.86 16.78 -10.92
N ILE A 25 -0.62 18.01 -10.45
CA ILE A 25 -0.98 19.24 -11.20
C ILE A 25 -0.36 19.29 -12.61
N PRO A 26 0.95 19.03 -12.80
CA PRO A 26 1.55 19.00 -14.14
C PRO A 26 0.90 17.96 -15.05
N ASN A 27 0.38 16.88 -14.47
CA ASN A 27 -0.33 15.84 -15.21
C ASN A 27 -1.65 16.32 -15.75
N TYR A 28 -2.44 16.94 -14.88
CA TYR A 28 -3.71 17.53 -15.28
C TYR A 28 -3.54 18.57 -16.38
N MET A 29 -2.50 19.41 -16.31
CA MET A 29 -2.23 20.43 -17.32
C MET A 29 -1.71 19.87 -18.66
N ALA A 30 -1.05 18.71 -18.63
CA ALA A 30 -0.43 18.14 -19.81
C ALA A 30 -1.43 17.49 -20.78
N TYR A 31 -2.61 17.09 -20.30
CA TYR A 31 -3.60 16.36 -21.09
C TYR A 31 -4.85 17.21 -21.34
N SER A 32 -5.33 17.21 -22.58
CA SER A 32 -6.61 17.81 -22.96
C SER A 32 -7.41 16.88 -23.87
N ILE A 33 -8.73 17.01 -23.84
CA ILE A 33 -9.63 16.23 -24.70
C ILE A 33 -9.67 16.92 -26.06
N HIS A 34 -9.32 16.18 -27.11
CA HIS A 34 -9.42 16.63 -28.50
C HIS A 34 -10.50 15.82 -29.21
N GLN A 35 -11.35 16.51 -29.97
CA GLN A 35 -12.40 15.89 -30.78
C GLN A 35 -11.81 15.59 -32.17
N TYR A 36 -11.86 14.32 -32.57
CA TYR A 36 -11.52 13.89 -33.93
C TYR A 36 -12.79 13.41 -34.63
N ARG A 37 -13.01 13.86 -35.87
CA ARG A 37 -14.12 13.36 -36.69
C ARG A 37 -13.62 12.17 -37.47
N ASP A 38 -14.14 10.99 -37.16
CA ASP A 38 -13.81 9.80 -37.94
C ASP A 38 -14.51 9.88 -39.29
N GLU A 39 -13.74 10.00 -40.36
CA GLU A 39 -14.23 10.08 -41.74
C GLU A 39 -14.96 8.80 -42.17
N ARG A 40 -14.67 7.64 -41.55
CA ARG A 40 -15.28 6.36 -41.92
C ARG A 40 -16.66 6.13 -41.32
N THR A 41 -16.89 6.62 -40.10
CA THR A 41 -18.15 6.41 -39.35
C THR A 41 -18.95 7.70 -39.17
N ASN A 42 -18.45 8.83 -39.69
CA ASN A 42 -18.99 10.19 -39.52
C ASN A 42 -19.31 10.54 -38.06
N SER A 43 -18.63 9.88 -37.14
CA SER A 43 -18.86 9.97 -35.70
C SER A 43 -17.75 10.80 -35.06
N SER A 44 -18.10 11.53 -34.00
CA SER A 44 -17.11 12.29 -33.22
C SER A 44 -16.51 11.39 -32.15
N LEU A 45 -15.20 11.17 -32.22
CA LEU A 45 -14.41 10.45 -31.24
C LEU A 45 -13.66 11.45 -30.36
N TYR A 46 -13.66 11.19 -29.06
CA TYR A 46 -12.93 12.00 -28.09
C TYR A 46 -11.71 11.22 -27.61
N HIS A 47 -10.52 11.74 -27.91
CA HIS A 47 -9.27 11.16 -27.44
C HIS A 47 -8.53 12.15 -26.55
N VAL A 48 -8.03 11.66 -25.42
CA VAL A 48 -7.14 12.40 -24.54
C VAL A 48 -5.78 12.47 -25.22
N ASN A 49 -5.33 13.67 -25.53
CA ASN A 49 -4.04 13.93 -26.16
C ASN A 49 -3.29 15.02 -25.38
N PHE A 50 -2.00 15.19 -25.68
CA PHE A 50 -1.24 16.30 -25.10
C PHE A 50 -1.87 17.64 -25.45
N SER A 51 -2.00 18.51 -24.44
CA SER A 51 -2.56 19.85 -24.58
C SER A 51 -1.71 20.72 -25.50
N GLU A 52 -2.31 21.76 -26.09
CA GLU A 52 -1.58 22.72 -26.92
C GLU A 52 -0.44 23.39 -26.14
N TRP A 53 -0.66 23.64 -24.86
CA TRP A 53 0.34 24.11 -23.90
C TRP A 53 1.53 23.15 -23.76
N ALA A 54 1.27 21.83 -23.75
CA ALA A 54 2.32 20.82 -23.68
C ALA A 54 3.16 20.73 -24.96
N LYS A 55 2.59 21.11 -26.11
CA LYS A 55 3.26 21.11 -27.42
C LYS A 55 3.99 22.42 -27.74
N SER A 56 3.53 23.55 -27.18
CA SER A 56 4.06 24.90 -27.45
C SER A 56 5.51 25.11 -26.99
N TYR A 57 5.93 24.40 -25.93
CA TYR A 57 7.29 24.49 -25.36
C TYR A 57 8.14 23.27 -25.71
N ASP A 58 8.36 22.98 -27.00
CA ASP A 58 9.29 21.95 -27.51
C ASP A 58 9.13 20.55 -26.88
N GLY A 59 7.91 20.20 -26.45
CA GLY A 59 7.64 18.93 -25.76
C GLY A 59 8.28 18.80 -24.37
N LEU A 60 8.80 19.88 -23.77
CA LEU A 60 9.39 19.88 -22.44
C LEU A 60 8.38 19.45 -21.38
N LEU A 61 7.14 19.94 -21.47
CA LEU A 61 6.07 19.55 -20.54
C LEU A 61 5.73 18.06 -20.63
N GLN A 62 5.73 17.51 -21.85
CA GLN A 62 5.54 16.08 -22.10
C GLN A 62 6.69 15.25 -21.50
N ARG A 63 7.94 15.69 -21.70
CA ARG A 63 9.12 15.03 -21.12
C ARG A 63 9.09 15.10 -19.60
N VAL A 64 8.85 16.27 -19.01
CA VAL A 64 8.77 16.44 -17.55
C VAL A 64 7.64 15.60 -16.96
N ASN A 65 6.44 15.64 -17.54
CA ASN A 65 5.31 14.81 -17.08
C ASN A 65 5.69 13.33 -17.09
N PHE A 66 6.24 12.87 -18.22
CA PHE A 66 6.60 11.48 -18.39
C PHE A 66 7.65 11.01 -17.37
N TRP A 67 8.73 11.77 -17.18
CA TRP A 67 9.76 11.45 -16.19
C TRP A 67 9.23 11.55 -14.75
N LEU A 68 8.41 12.56 -14.46
CA LEU A 68 7.80 12.75 -13.14
C LEU A 68 6.85 11.60 -12.81
N HIS A 69 5.91 11.25 -13.68
CA HIS A 69 4.92 10.22 -13.40
C HIS A 69 5.47 8.80 -13.58
N GLY A 70 6.24 8.56 -14.64
CA GLY A 70 6.81 7.25 -14.91
C GLY A 70 7.94 6.88 -13.95
N VAL A 71 8.87 7.79 -13.70
CA VAL A 71 10.06 7.48 -12.89
C VAL A 71 9.86 7.88 -11.44
N LEU A 72 9.50 9.14 -11.16
CA LEU A 72 9.46 9.63 -9.78
C LEU A 72 8.28 9.06 -8.98
N ILE A 73 7.09 8.96 -9.59
CA ILE A 73 5.87 8.51 -8.88
C ILE A 73 5.70 7.00 -8.89
N LYS A 74 6.15 6.28 -9.94
CA LYS A 74 6.01 4.82 -10.02
C LYS A 74 7.31 4.08 -9.73
N LEU A 75 8.35 4.32 -10.51
CA LEU A 75 9.57 3.50 -10.46
C LEU A 75 10.35 3.68 -9.15
N VAL A 76 10.54 4.92 -8.69
CA VAL A 76 11.27 5.21 -7.44
C VAL A 76 10.60 4.56 -6.23
N PRO A 77 9.28 4.70 -5.99
CA PRO A 77 8.60 3.98 -4.92
C PRO A 77 8.72 2.47 -5.04
N CYS A 78 8.61 1.89 -6.25
CA CYS A 78 8.78 0.45 -6.44
C CYS A 78 10.19 -0.05 -6.07
N LEU A 79 11.23 0.72 -6.41
CA LEU A 79 12.62 0.40 -6.05
C LEU A 79 12.82 0.50 -4.53
N LEU A 80 12.34 1.58 -3.91
CA LEU A 80 12.39 1.76 -2.45
C LEU A 80 11.66 0.63 -1.73
N LEU A 81 10.45 0.26 -2.20
CA LEU A 81 9.69 -0.84 -1.63
C LEU A 81 10.40 -2.19 -1.81
N SER A 82 11.03 -2.45 -2.95
CA SER A 82 11.80 -3.67 -3.18
C SER A 82 12.97 -3.77 -2.21
N ILE A 83 13.69 -2.68 -1.98
CA ILE A 83 14.78 -2.58 -1.00
C ILE A 83 14.24 -2.81 0.42
N LEU A 84 13.12 -2.19 0.78
CA LEU A 84 12.47 -2.37 2.08
C LEU A 84 12.02 -3.82 2.29
N ILE A 85 11.38 -4.44 1.29
CA ILE A 85 10.97 -5.86 1.33
C ILE A 85 12.18 -6.75 1.54
N TYR A 86 13.28 -6.52 0.81
CA TYR A 86 14.52 -7.26 0.99
C TYR A 86 15.06 -7.16 2.43
N PHE A 87 15.12 -5.94 2.99
CA PHE A 87 15.56 -5.74 4.37
C PHE A 87 14.61 -6.40 5.38
N ILE A 88 13.29 -6.32 5.17
CA ILE A 88 12.29 -6.97 6.02
C ILE A 88 12.47 -8.49 6.01
N ILE A 89 12.59 -9.10 4.83
CA ILE A 89 12.81 -10.55 4.69
C ILE A 89 14.10 -10.96 5.40
N ARG A 90 15.20 -10.23 5.16
CA ARG A 90 16.50 -10.53 5.79
C ARG A 90 16.44 -10.40 7.31
N ALA A 91 15.78 -9.37 7.82
CA ALA A 91 15.60 -9.16 9.26
C ALA A 91 14.76 -10.29 9.88
N MET A 92 13.66 -10.67 9.24
CA MET A 92 12.80 -11.78 9.68
C MET A 92 13.56 -13.12 9.66
N TYR A 93 14.30 -13.40 8.60
CA TYR A 93 15.12 -14.62 8.49
C TYR A 93 16.19 -14.68 9.58
N THR A 94 16.85 -13.55 9.85
CA THR A 94 17.86 -13.44 10.91
C THR A 94 17.24 -13.65 12.29
N ALA A 95 16.07 -13.07 12.56
CA ALA A 95 15.34 -13.25 13.82
C ALA A 95 14.92 -14.72 14.02
N LYS A 96 14.39 -15.36 12.97
CA LYS A 96 14.02 -16.78 13.00
C LYS A 96 15.24 -17.68 13.29
N ARG A 97 16.37 -17.44 12.64
CA ARG A 97 17.61 -18.21 12.85
C ARG A 97 18.16 -18.06 14.27
N ARG A 98 18.11 -16.85 14.84
CA ARG A 98 18.50 -16.62 16.25
C ARG A 98 17.64 -17.44 17.20
N LYS A 99 16.33 -17.49 16.96
CA LYS A 99 15.38 -18.28 17.75
C LYS A 99 15.64 -19.78 17.64
N GLU A 100 15.86 -20.29 16.45
CA GLU A 100 16.18 -21.72 16.24
C GLU A 100 17.49 -22.11 16.93
N ASN A 101 18.50 -21.25 16.91
CA ASN A 101 19.77 -21.49 17.62
C ASN A 101 19.61 -21.46 19.15
N LEU A 102 18.79 -20.55 19.69
CA LEU A 102 18.49 -20.48 21.13
C LEU A 102 17.73 -21.74 21.61
N ILE A 103 16.78 -22.25 20.81
CA ILE A 103 16.06 -23.49 21.12
C ILE A 103 17.02 -24.70 21.08
N LYS A 104 17.95 -24.75 20.12
CA LYS A 104 18.96 -25.81 20.03
C LYS A 104 19.98 -25.79 21.17
N MET A 105 20.24 -24.62 21.77
CA MET A 105 21.20 -24.45 22.88
C MET A 105 20.60 -24.69 24.28
N GLY A 106 19.29 -24.99 24.39
CA GLY A 106 18.70 -25.60 25.60
C GLY A 106 18.87 -24.81 26.90
N THR A 107 18.01 -23.82 27.16
CA THR A 107 17.73 -23.36 28.53
C THR A 107 16.22 -23.29 28.73
N PRO A 108 15.61 -24.21 29.51
CA PRO A 108 14.20 -24.17 29.82
C PRO A 108 13.97 -23.16 30.95
N SER A 109 13.92 -21.85 30.64
CA SER A 109 13.51 -20.84 31.62
C SER A 109 11.98 -20.78 31.67
N MET A 110 11.41 -21.57 32.56
CA MET A 110 9.99 -21.96 32.63
C MET A 110 8.96 -20.86 32.99
N GLU A 111 9.35 -19.60 33.23
CA GLU A 111 8.40 -18.65 33.86
C GLU A 111 8.06 -17.37 33.05
N THR A 112 8.82 -17.05 31.99
CA THR A 112 8.52 -15.86 31.14
C THR A 112 7.80 -16.24 29.82
N GLU A 113 7.63 -17.53 29.55
CA GLU A 113 7.23 -18.09 28.25
C GLU A 113 5.79 -17.83 27.82
N LYS A 114 4.85 -17.34 28.64
CA LYS A 114 3.45 -17.18 28.17
C LYS A 114 3.11 -15.81 27.58
N LYS A 115 3.79 -14.73 27.98
CA LYS A 115 3.46 -13.36 27.52
C LYS A 115 4.27 -12.91 26.31
N ILE A 116 5.58 -13.14 26.30
CA ILE A 116 6.48 -12.73 25.21
C ILE A 116 6.13 -13.39 23.85
N PRO A 117 5.86 -14.70 23.75
CA PRO A 117 5.60 -15.31 22.43
C PRO A 117 4.26 -14.91 21.83
N ARG A 118 3.30 -14.37 22.61
CA ARG A 118 2.05 -13.82 22.03
C ARG A 118 2.32 -12.49 21.33
N MET A 119 3.04 -11.57 21.97
CA MET A 119 3.46 -10.29 21.36
C MET A 119 4.35 -10.54 20.14
N GLU A 120 5.31 -11.46 20.23
CA GLU A 120 6.20 -11.82 19.12
C GLU A 120 5.44 -12.42 17.93
N LYS A 121 4.51 -13.36 18.18
CA LYS A 121 3.62 -13.92 17.13
C LYS A 121 2.71 -12.85 16.50
N LEU A 122 2.29 -11.84 17.26
CA LEU A 122 1.51 -10.72 16.73
C LEU A 122 2.38 -9.83 15.83
N THR A 123 3.60 -9.51 16.24
CA THR A 123 4.57 -8.75 15.44
C THR A 123 4.97 -9.50 14.17
N GLU A 124 5.19 -10.82 14.23
CA GLU A 124 5.42 -11.68 13.06
C GLU A 124 4.23 -11.67 12.09
N LYS A 125 3.00 -11.75 12.62
CA LYS A 125 1.77 -11.68 11.80
C LYS A 125 1.60 -10.33 11.12
N THR A 126 1.79 -9.22 11.85
CA THR A 126 1.69 -7.86 11.29
C THR A 126 2.79 -7.60 10.25
N THR A 127 4.02 -8.07 10.49
CA THR A 127 5.12 -7.94 9.53
C THR A 127 4.85 -8.75 8.27
N ARG A 128 4.34 -9.98 8.41
CA ARG A 128 3.92 -10.82 7.27
C ARG A 128 2.78 -10.18 6.48
N MET A 129 1.82 -9.58 7.19
CA MET A 129 0.71 -8.88 6.57
C MET A 129 1.19 -7.66 5.77
N LEU A 130 2.04 -6.82 6.35
CA LEU A 130 2.66 -5.69 5.65
C LEU A 130 3.44 -6.18 4.42
N LEU A 131 4.24 -7.25 4.57
CA LEU A 131 5.02 -7.82 3.48
C LEU A 131 4.15 -8.34 2.32
N VAL A 132 3.02 -8.99 2.61
CA VAL A 132 2.07 -9.44 1.57
C VAL A 132 1.50 -8.24 0.80
N VAL A 133 1.07 -7.19 1.50
CA VAL A 133 0.55 -5.97 0.86
C VAL A 133 1.62 -5.29 0.00
N LEU A 134 2.85 -5.18 0.51
CA LEU A 134 3.98 -4.60 -0.24
C LEU A 134 4.35 -5.41 -1.49
N LEU A 135 4.36 -6.74 -1.40
CA LEU A 135 4.62 -7.61 -2.54
C LEU A 135 3.51 -7.53 -3.59
N LEU A 136 2.24 -7.45 -3.16
CA LEU A 136 1.11 -7.27 -4.08
C LEU A 136 1.18 -5.92 -4.80
N PHE A 137 1.48 -4.85 -4.07
CA PHE A 137 1.70 -3.53 -4.66
C PHE A 137 2.82 -3.59 -5.69
N LEU A 138 3.95 -4.22 -5.36
CA LEU A 138 5.07 -4.36 -6.30
C LEU A 138 4.67 -5.17 -7.54
N ALA A 139 3.95 -6.29 -7.38
CA ALA A 139 3.54 -7.13 -8.51
C ALA A 139 2.61 -6.41 -9.48
N THR A 140 1.79 -5.46 -8.99
CA THR A 140 0.82 -4.73 -9.79
C THR A 140 1.38 -3.42 -10.37
N GLU A 141 2.27 -2.73 -9.66
CA GLU A 141 2.82 -1.42 -10.05
C GLU A 141 4.14 -1.53 -10.82
N LEU A 142 4.96 -2.56 -10.57
CA LEU A 142 6.25 -2.72 -11.25
C LEU A 142 6.11 -2.87 -12.77
N PRO A 143 5.19 -3.68 -13.32
CA PRO A 143 5.00 -3.77 -14.77
C PRO A 143 4.64 -2.41 -15.38
N GLN A 144 3.80 -1.64 -14.69
CA GLN A 144 3.43 -0.29 -15.11
C GLN A 144 4.62 0.67 -15.09
N GLY A 145 5.41 0.65 -14.03
CA GLY A 145 6.60 1.49 -13.88
C GLY A 145 7.66 1.17 -14.93
N ILE A 146 7.86 -0.11 -15.25
CA ILE A 146 8.80 -0.53 -16.30
C ILE A 146 8.31 -0.08 -17.68
N LEU A 147 7.05 -0.33 -18.02
CA LEU A 147 6.48 0.10 -19.29
C LEU A 147 6.53 1.62 -19.46
N SER A 148 6.22 2.35 -18.38
CA SER A 148 6.33 3.80 -18.32
C SER A 148 7.77 4.31 -18.24
N PHE A 149 8.78 3.47 -18.06
CA PHE A 149 10.18 3.87 -18.19
C PHE A 149 10.65 3.65 -19.63
N LEU A 150 10.29 2.50 -20.21
CA LEU A 150 10.59 2.13 -21.59
C LEU A 150 9.98 3.10 -22.59
N SER A 151 8.74 3.58 -22.39
CA SER A 151 8.15 4.60 -23.28
C SER A 151 8.88 5.96 -23.23
N GLY A 152 9.69 6.22 -22.20
CA GLY A 152 10.46 7.47 -22.09
C GLY A 152 11.80 7.40 -22.80
N ILE A 153 12.41 6.21 -22.79
CA ILE A 153 13.67 5.93 -23.48
C ILE A 153 13.43 5.76 -24.98
N TYR A 154 12.49 4.89 -25.35
CA TYR A 154 12.21 4.56 -26.76
C TYR A 154 11.27 5.55 -27.45
N GLY A 155 10.72 6.50 -26.70
CA GLY A 155 9.90 7.59 -27.22
C GLY A 155 8.50 7.16 -27.69
N PRO A 156 7.82 8.03 -28.48
CA PRO A 156 6.39 7.91 -28.76
C PRO A 156 6.01 6.65 -29.55
N SER A 157 6.91 6.10 -30.37
CA SER A 157 6.66 4.87 -31.14
C SER A 157 6.43 3.65 -30.24
N PHE A 158 7.13 3.54 -29.11
CA PHE A 158 6.91 2.47 -28.14
C PHE A 158 5.64 2.71 -27.32
N PHE A 159 5.34 3.98 -27.03
CA PHE A 159 4.11 4.35 -26.33
C PHE A 159 2.86 3.89 -27.09
N THR A 160 2.75 4.21 -28.38
CA THR A 160 1.56 3.88 -29.17
C THR A 160 1.47 2.39 -29.51
N LYS A 161 2.61 1.73 -29.80
CA LYS A 161 2.61 0.31 -30.21
C LYS A 161 2.56 -0.67 -29.04
N CYS A 162 3.16 -0.34 -27.91
CA CYS A 162 3.27 -1.28 -26.78
C CYS A 162 2.50 -0.77 -25.57
N TYR A 163 2.82 0.42 -25.07
CA TYR A 163 2.20 0.92 -23.83
C TYR A 163 0.67 1.00 -23.93
N LEU A 164 0.13 1.50 -25.04
CA LEU A 164 -1.32 1.67 -25.21
C LEU A 164 -2.10 0.34 -25.17
N HIS A 165 -1.58 -0.71 -25.81
CA HIS A 165 -2.22 -2.04 -25.84
C HIS A 165 -2.23 -2.70 -24.46
N TRP A 166 -1.20 -2.46 -23.66
CA TRP A 166 -1.14 -2.97 -22.29
C TRP A 166 -1.83 -2.04 -21.28
N GLY A 167 -2.15 -0.80 -21.67
CA GLY A 167 -2.70 0.24 -20.81
C GLY A 167 -3.98 -0.17 -20.10
N GLU A 168 -4.94 -0.76 -20.82
CA GLU A 168 -6.22 -1.19 -20.24
C GLU A 168 -6.03 -2.29 -19.17
N ILE A 169 -5.13 -3.24 -19.42
CA ILE A 169 -4.78 -4.29 -18.46
C ILE A 169 -4.11 -3.67 -17.23
N MET A 170 -3.22 -2.70 -17.43
CA MET A 170 -2.54 -2.01 -16.34
C MET A 170 -3.53 -1.23 -15.47
N ASP A 171 -4.45 -0.49 -16.07
CA ASP A 171 -5.49 0.23 -15.33
C ASP A 171 -6.38 -0.73 -14.53
N LEU A 172 -6.76 -1.87 -15.13
CA LEU A 172 -7.48 -2.93 -14.42
C LEU A 172 -6.67 -3.49 -13.24
N LEU A 173 -5.37 -3.71 -13.40
CA LEU A 173 -4.48 -4.16 -12.33
C LEU A 173 -4.42 -3.14 -11.17
N ALA A 174 -4.42 -1.83 -11.47
CA ALA A 174 -4.43 -0.78 -10.45
C ALA A 174 -5.76 -0.74 -9.67
N LEU A 175 -6.88 -0.93 -10.36
CA LEU A 175 -8.21 -1.08 -9.74
C LEU A 175 -8.26 -2.30 -8.81
N ILE A 176 -7.75 -3.45 -9.28
CA ILE A 176 -7.68 -4.68 -8.48
C ILE A 176 -6.76 -4.48 -7.26
N ASN A 177 -5.60 -3.85 -7.43
CA ASN A 177 -4.68 -3.55 -6.33
C ASN A 177 -5.39 -2.76 -5.21
N SER A 178 -6.17 -1.76 -5.60
CA SER A 178 -6.97 -0.96 -4.67
C SER A 178 -8.05 -1.77 -3.95
N ALA A 179 -8.75 -2.67 -4.66
CA ALA A 179 -9.81 -3.51 -4.09
C ALA A 179 -9.28 -4.62 -3.16
N VAL A 180 -8.18 -5.28 -3.56
CA VAL A 180 -7.62 -6.42 -2.84
C VAL A 180 -7.03 -6.01 -1.49
N ASN A 181 -6.58 -4.75 -1.34
CA ASN A 181 -6.11 -4.22 -0.06
C ASN A 181 -7.14 -4.47 1.05
N PHE A 182 -8.41 -4.06 0.86
CA PHE A 182 -9.48 -4.27 1.84
C PHE A 182 -9.66 -5.76 2.18
N LEU A 183 -9.71 -6.62 1.16
CA LEU A 183 -9.86 -8.06 1.33
C LEU A 183 -8.69 -8.67 2.09
N LEU A 184 -7.46 -8.23 1.82
CA LEU A 184 -6.25 -8.65 2.53
C LEU A 184 -6.26 -8.20 3.98
N TYR A 185 -6.65 -6.95 4.27
CA TYR A 185 -6.83 -6.48 5.64
C TYR A 185 -7.87 -7.34 6.37
N TYR A 186 -8.98 -7.66 5.72
CA TYR A 186 -10.00 -8.57 6.26
C TYR A 186 -9.48 -9.98 6.50
N ILE A 187 -8.67 -10.56 5.61
CA ILE A 187 -8.19 -11.94 5.76
C ILE A 187 -7.02 -12.03 6.76
N MET A 188 -6.10 -11.09 6.74
CA MET A 188 -4.83 -11.21 7.47
C MET A 188 -4.87 -10.55 8.85
N SER A 189 -5.70 -9.51 9.07
CA SER A 189 -5.78 -8.81 10.36
C SER A 189 -6.86 -9.37 11.27
N HIS A 190 -6.44 -10.03 12.36
CA HIS A 190 -7.34 -10.48 13.42
C HIS A 190 -8.11 -9.31 14.04
N GLN A 191 -7.46 -8.16 14.28
CA GLN A 191 -8.09 -6.98 14.87
C GLN A 191 -9.22 -6.45 13.97
N PHE A 192 -8.96 -6.38 12.66
CA PHE A 192 -9.97 -5.94 11.68
C PHE A 192 -11.19 -6.86 11.68
N ARG A 193 -10.99 -8.18 11.67
CA ARG A 193 -12.08 -9.18 11.74
C ARG A 193 -12.91 -9.10 13.01
N VAL A 194 -12.30 -8.75 14.15
CA VAL A 194 -13.01 -8.61 15.43
C VAL A 194 -13.86 -7.35 15.40
N THR A 195 -13.30 -6.21 15.00
CA THR A 195 -14.03 -4.94 14.91
C THR A 195 -15.17 -5.01 13.88
N PHE A 196 -14.92 -5.59 12.70
CA PHE A 196 -15.94 -5.76 11.66
C PHE A 196 -17.12 -6.63 12.15
N ARG A 197 -16.83 -7.72 12.88
CA ARG A 197 -17.87 -8.56 13.47
C ARG A 197 -18.63 -7.84 14.58
N CYS A 198 -17.96 -7.03 15.40
CA CYS A 198 -18.61 -6.21 16.42
C CYS A 198 -19.52 -5.13 15.81
N LEU A 199 -19.13 -4.55 14.67
CA LEU A 199 -19.96 -3.58 13.93
C LEU A 199 -21.19 -4.23 13.29
N LEU A 200 -21.05 -5.41 12.71
CA LEU A 200 -22.17 -6.13 12.07
C LEU A 200 -23.10 -6.83 13.07
N TYR A 201 -22.54 -7.35 14.15
CA TYR A 201 -23.26 -8.05 15.22
C TYR A 201 -22.82 -7.49 16.57
N PRO A 202 -23.32 -6.30 16.96
CA PRO A 202 -22.99 -5.74 18.26
C PRO A 202 -23.45 -6.71 19.35
N PRO A 203 -22.58 -7.06 20.31
CA PRO A 203 -22.99 -7.91 21.42
C PRO A 203 -24.12 -7.21 22.19
N PRO A 204 -25.11 -7.97 22.69
CA PRO A 204 -26.16 -7.39 23.51
C PRO A 204 -25.53 -6.62 24.68
N PRO A 205 -26.11 -5.48 25.09
CA PRO A 205 -25.57 -4.67 26.17
C PRO A 205 -25.42 -5.54 27.42
N ILE A 206 -24.18 -5.67 27.90
CA ILE A 206 -23.89 -6.33 29.16
C ILE A 206 -24.48 -5.41 30.23
N ASN A 207 -25.61 -5.81 30.82
CA ASN A 207 -26.09 -5.23 32.06
C ASN A 207 -25.02 -5.49 33.13
N LEU A 208 -24.10 -4.54 33.31
CA LEU A 208 -23.35 -4.43 34.55
C LEU A 208 -24.35 -4.02 35.64
N SER A 209 -25.03 -5.00 36.22
CA SER A 209 -25.54 -4.83 37.57
C SER A 209 -24.34 -4.55 38.47
N PRO A 210 -24.31 -3.43 39.23
CA PRO A 210 -23.22 -3.14 40.13
C PRO A 210 -23.15 -4.26 41.18
N ARG A 211 -22.10 -5.09 41.11
CA ARG A 211 -21.78 -6.02 42.17
C ARG A 211 -21.30 -5.19 43.36
N MET A 212 -22.21 -4.88 44.29
CA MET A 212 -21.89 -4.21 45.54
C MET A 212 -20.83 -5.03 46.31
N PRO A 213 -19.69 -4.43 46.71
CA PRO A 213 -18.73 -5.08 47.56
C PRO A 213 -19.13 -4.87 49.03
N GLY A 214 -19.35 -5.95 49.77
CA GLY A 214 -19.36 -5.91 51.23
C GLY A 214 -20.50 -6.69 51.85
N GLU A 215 -20.19 -7.91 52.29
CA GLU A 215 -20.49 -8.36 53.65
C GLU A 215 -19.71 -9.66 53.88
N THR A 216 -18.52 -9.51 54.49
CA THR A 216 -17.93 -10.57 55.30
C THR A 216 -18.03 -10.11 56.75
N VAL A 217 -18.20 -11.10 57.63
CA VAL A 217 -18.14 -11.08 59.10
C VAL A 217 -19.50 -11.04 59.80
N SER A 218 -19.93 -12.20 60.29
CA SER A 218 -20.11 -12.52 61.73
C SER A 218 -20.48 -14.01 61.88
N THR A 219 -19.62 -14.85 62.47
CA THR A 219 -19.78 -15.50 63.81
C THR A 219 -20.99 -16.45 63.86
N GLN A 220 -20.84 -17.76 64.10
CA GLN A 220 -20.62 -18.35 65.43
C GLN A 220 -20.35 -19.86 65.28
N LEU A 221 -19.73 -20.41 66.34
CA LEU A 221 -19.64 -21.82 66.71
C LEU A 221 -20.99 -22.56 66.58
#